data_AF-A0A350T132-F1
#
_entry.id   AF-A0A350T132-F1
#
_cell.length_a   1.000
_cell.length_b   1.000
_cell.length_c   1.000
_cell.angle_alpha   90.00
_cell.angle_beta   90.00
_cell.angle_gamma   90.00
#
_symmetry.space_group_name_H-M   'P 1'
#
loop_
_entity.id
_entity.type
_entity.pdbx_description
1 polymer ?
#
loop_
_entity_poly.entity_id
_entity_poly.type
_entity_poly.pdbx_seq_one_letter_code
_entity_poly.pdbx_strand_id
1 'polypeptide(L)'
;MYKRQGIFVEDIGRTFVDDLVAVAPAEVLTRLSSGDQLTMQVEADIIHCFDEDGQYIGQFEPRLSRRVIELTSLENEYAVFVTANTGKSVRVIVRETQKSPAMGSRLSFPRQGKIAIPRAYLRDTRLFREEPDLLLGDEEDEELDSDEVEEFEGREIDSDEDDTEYVDETTGPVEEDEAI
;
A
#
# COMPACT_ATOMS: atom_id res chain seq x y z
N MET A 1 45.41 10.78 3.22
CA MET A 1 44.52 9.63 2.95
C MET A 1 43.15 10.20 2.61
N TYR A 2 42.62 9.92 1.43
CA TYR A 2 41.62 10.74 0.73
C TYR A 2 40.29 10.92 1.48
N LYS A 3 39.86 12.18 1.60
CA LYS A 3 38.49 12.62 1.89
C LYS A 3 37.61 12.17 0.71
N ARG A 4 36.75 11.17 0.91
CA ARG A 4 35.71 10.82 -0.07
C ARG A 4 34.69 11.95 -0.09
N GLN A 5 34.84 12.89 -1.01
CA GLN A 5 33.76 13.78 -1.43
C GLN A 5 32.95 13.06 -2.51
N GLY A 6 31.62 13.16 -2.39
CA GLY A 6 30.69 12.81 -3.47
C GLY A 6 30.20 11.37 -3.44
N ILE A 7 29.26 11.07 -2.55
CA ILE A 7 28.20 10.14 -2.91
C ILE A 7 26.89 10.87 -2.62
N PHE A 8 26.35 11.54 -3.63
CA PHE A 8 24.92 11.84 -3.65
C PHE A 8 24.23 10.49 -3.87
N VAL A 9 23.97 9.77 -2.79
CA VAL A 9 23.02 8.66 -2.84
C VAL A 9 21.66 9.32 -2.89
N GLU A 10 20.97 9.16 -4.00
CA GLU A 10 19.55 9.48 -4.05
C GLU A 10 18.86 8.56 -3.03
N ASP A 11 18.29 9.16 -1.97
CA ASP A 11 17.60 8.47 -0.88
C ASP A 11 16.20 7.99 -1.34
N ILE A 12 16.21 7.24 -2.43
CA ILE A 12 15.02 6.74 -3.10
C ILE A 12 14.31 5.76 -2.16
N GLY A 13 13.00 5.91 -2.02
CA GLY A 13 12.17 4.99 -1.24
C GLY A 13 12.26 5.19 0.28
N ARG A 14 12.89 6.28 0.75
CA ARG A 14 12.81 6.71 2.17
C ARG A 14 11.53 7.48 2.50
N THR A 15 10.88 8.04 1.49
CA THR A 15 9.65 8.81 1.65
C THR A 15 8.53 8.30 0.76
N PHE A 16 7.31 8.53 1.22
CA PHE A 16 6.08 8.30 0.47
C PHE A 16 5.10 9.43 0.77
N VAL A 17 4.49 10.00 -0.26
CA VAL A 17 3.50 11.07 -0.14
C VAL A 17 2.14 10.50 -0.50
N ASP A 18 1.15 10.70 0.36
CA ASP A 18 -0.22 10.26 0.09
C ASP A 18 -1.23 11.20 0.72
N ASP A 19 -2.48 11.10 0.27
CA ASP A 19 -3.61 11.81 0.87
C ASP A 19 -4.26 10.93 1.95
N LEU A 20 -4.60 11.52 3.10
CA LEU A 20 -5.35 10.82 4.15
C LEU A 20 -6.79 10.58 3.70
N VAL A 21 -7.34 9.44 4.10
CA VAL A 21 -8.76 9.11 3.95
C VAL A 21 -9.50 9.25 5.27
N ALA A 22 -10.84 9.24 5.21
CA ALA A 22 -11.72 9.40 6.37
C ALA A 22 -11.26 10.54 7.30
N VAL A 23 -10.99 11.71 6.69
CA VAL A 23 -10.43 12.87 7.38
C VAL A 23 -11.43 13.48 8.37
N ALA A 24 -10.90 14.15 9.38
CA ALA A 24 -11.66 14.86 10.38
C ALA A 24 -12.49 16.02 9.78
N PRO A 25 -13.50 16.53 10.51
CA PRO A 25 -14.27 17.69 10.08
C PRO A 25 -13.39 18.93 9.87
N ALA A 26 -13.82 19.83 8.98
CA ALA A 26 -13.06 21.02 8.60
C ALA A 26 -12.63 21.88 9.80
N GLU A 27 -13.45 21.95 10.87
CA GLU A 27 -13.13 22.70 12.10
C GLU A 27 -11.82 22.22 12.76
N VAL A 28 -11.57 20.91 12.76
CA VAL A 28 -10.33 20.32 13.23
C VAL A 28 -9.21 20.63 12.26
N LEU A 29 -9.45 20.39 10.96
CA LEU A 29 -8.45 20.57 9.92
C LEU A 29 -7.96 22.01 9.82
N THR A 30 -8.76 23.03 10.13
CA THR A 30 -8.31 24.44 10.06
C THR A 30 -7.17 24.78 11.02
N ARG A 31 -6.96 23.97 12.07
CA ARG A 31 -5.87 24.15 13.03
C ARG A 31 -4.55 23.52 12.55
N LEU A 32 -4.63 22.62 11.59
CA LEU A 32 -3.51 21.85 11.07
C LEU A 32 -2.72 22.64 10.02
N SER A 33 -1.43 22.82 10.25
CA SER A 33 -0.50 23.54 9.39
C SER A 33 0.40 22.59 8.58
N SER A 34 0.92 23.08 7.46
CA SER A 34 1.96 22.36 6.73
C SER A 34 3.25 22.33 7.56
N GLY A 35 3.86 21.15 7.67
CA GLY A 35 5.02 20.88 8.51
C GLY A 35 4.68 20.22 9.85
N ASP A 36 3.42 20.21 10.27
CA ASP A 36 3.01 19.59 11.53
C ASP A 36 3.28 18.09 11.50
N GLN A 37 3.84 17.58 12.60
CA GLN A 37 4.08 16.16 12.77
C GLN A 37 2.81 15.48 13.31
N LEU A 38 2.44 14.35 12.70
CA LEU A 38 1.32 13.53 13.15
C LEU A 38 1.83 12.30 13.91
N THR A 39 1.08 11.91 14.93
CA THR A 39 1.26 10.64 15.64
C THR A 39 0.47 9.55 14.93
N MET A 40 1.07 8.36 14.79
CA MET A 40 0.41 7.19 14.21
C MET A 40 -0.05 6.22 15.32
N GLN A 41 -1.26 5.68 15.18
CA GLN A 41 -1.73 4.55 15.99
C GLN A 41 -2.30 3.47 15.07
N VAL A 42 -1.98 2.21 15.36
CA VAL A 42 -2.45 1.06 14.59
C VAL A 42 -3.70 0.50 15.24
N GLU A 43 -4.78 0.39 14.46
CA GLU A 43 -6.02 -0.24 14.87
C GLU A 43 -6.57 -1.07 13.71
N ALA A 44 -6.84 -2.37 13.93
CA ALA A 44 -7.40 -3.27 12.91
C ALA A 44 -6.70 -3.21 11.53
N ASP A 45 -5.37 -3.26 11.50
CA ASP A 45 -4.51 -3.15 10.30
C ASP A 45 -4.57 -1.80 9.55
N ILE A 46 -5.20 -0.80 10.14
CA ILE A 46 -5.26 0.58 9.63
C ILE A 46 -4.45 1.51 10.54
N ILE A 47 -3.74 2.45 9.92
CA ILE A 47 -3.02 3.50 10.64
C ILE A 47 -3.89 4.74 10.72
N HIS A 48 -4.24 5.13 11.94
CA HIS A 48 -4.89 6.39 12.27
C HIS A 48 -3.86 7.45 12.64
N CYS A 49 -4.08 8.68 12.17
CA CYS A 49 -3.22 9.83 12.40
C CYS A 49 -3.88 10.83 13.33
N PHE A 50 -3.09 11.32 14.30
CA PHE A 50 -3.51 12.28 15.32
C PHE A 50 -2.54 13.47 15.34
N ASP A 51 -3.03 14.65 15.71
CA ASP A 51 -2.15 15.80 15.97
C ASP A 51 -1.43 15.70 17.33
N GLU A 52 -0.72 16.76 17.69
CA GLU A 52 0.00 16.87 18.96
C GLU A 52 -0.93 16.93 20.20
N ASP A 53 -2.17 17.39 20.02
CA ASP A 53 -3.21 17.44 21.05
C ASP A 53 -3.98 16.10 21.17
N GLY A 54 -3.67 15.11 20.32
CA GLY A 54 -4.34 13.82 20.27
C GLY A 54 -5.68 13.83 19.53
N GLN A 55 -5.95 14.88 18.76
CA GLN A 55 -7.16 14.98 17.95
C GLN A 55 -7.00 14.16 16.67
N TYR A 56 -8.01 13.34 16.35
CA TYR A 56 -8.02 12.54 15.12
C TYR A 56 -8.02 13.45 13.89
N ILE A 57 -7.13 13.18 12.93
CA ILE A 57 -6.98 13.93 11.68
C ILE A 57 -7.47 13.14 10.47
N GLY A 58 -7.23 11.84 10.45
CA GLY A 58 -7.55 10.96 9.33
C GLY A 58 -6.82 9.62 9.45
N GLN A 59 -6.91 8.80 8.43
CA GLN A 59 -6.22 7.51 8.39
C GLN A 59 -5.52 7.31 7.04
N PHE A 60 -4.54 6.42 7.00
CA PHE A 60 -3.89 6.03 5.76
C PHE A 60 -4.80 5.15 4.91
N GLU A 61 -4.59 5.16 3.59
CA GLU A 61 -5.14 4.14 2.71
C GLU A 61 -4.74 2.73 3.19
N PRO A 62 -5.61 1.70 3.06
CA PRO A 62 -5.33 0.37 3.59
C PRO A 62 -4.02 -0.25 3.08
N ARG A 63 -3.68 0.00 1.80
CA ARG A 63 -2.44 -0.48 1.18
C ARG A 63 -1.20 0.14 1.82
N LEU A 64 -1.26 1.45 2.12
CA LEU A 64 -0.16 2.15 2.77
C LEU A 64 -0.04 1.72 4.23
N SER A 65 -1.17 1.61 4.95
CA SER A 65 -1.22 1.16 6.35
C SER A 65 -0.53 -0.19 6.51
N ARG A 66 -0.98 -1.20 5.78
CA ARG A 66 -0.40 -2.55 5.84
C ARG A 66 1.10 -2.54 5.56
N ARG A 67 1.54 -1.75 4.56
CA ARG A 67 2.96 -1.64 4.24
C ARG A 67 3.77 -1.00 5.37
N VAL A 68 3.30 0.09 5.95
CA VAL A 68 4.00 0.76 7.06
C VAL A 68 4.03 -0.15 8.29
N ILE A 69 2.94 -0.85 8.61
CA ILE A 69 2.88 -1.83 9.70
C ILE A 69 3.92 -2.94 9.50
N GLU A 70 3.98 -3.55 8.31
CA GLU A 70 4.98 -4.57 7.98
C GLU A 70 6.40 -4.05 8.16
N LEU A 71 6.66 -2.80 7.79
CA LEU A 71 8.00 -2.22 7.91
C LEU A 71 8.37 -1.85 9.35
N THR A 72 7.41 -1.36 10.14
CA THR A 72 7.62 -1.11 11.58
C THR A 72 7.84 -2.40 12.34
N SER A 73 7.24 -3.53 11.90
CA SER A 73 7.53 -4.86 12.47
C SER A 73 8.98 -5.30 12.28
N LEU A 74 9.69 -4.73 11.29
CA LEU A 74 11.12 -4.94 11.04
C LEU A 74 12.01 -3.95 11.80
N GLU A 75 11.48 -3.31 12.85
CA GLU A 75 12.15 -2.30 13.67
C GLU A 75 12.57 -1.04 12.88
N ASN A 76 11.92 -0.78 11.75
CA ASN A 76 12.11 0.48 11.02
C ASN A 76 11.20 1.58 11.57
N GLU A 77 11.73 2.78 11.71
CA GLU A 77 10.99 3.91 12.25
C GLU A 77 10.53 4.88 11.16
N TYR A 78 9.31 5.39 11.33
CA TYR A 78 8.68 6.33 10.42
C TYR A 78 8.10 7.52 11.17
N ALA A 79 8.23 8.69 10.57
CA ALA A 79 7.55 9.91 10.99
C ALA A 79 6.63 10.40 9.88
N VAL A 80 5.52 11.02 10.27
CA VAL A 80 4.50 11.52 9.36
C VAL A 80 4.39 13.02 9.53
N PHE A 81 4.41 13.75 8.42
CA PHE A 81 4.27 15.20 8.43
C PHE A 81 3.21 15.65 7.44
N VAL A 82 2.49 16.71 7.79
CA VAL A 82 1.53 17.35 6.89
C VAL A 82 2.30 18.14 5.84
N THR A 83 1.96 17.94 4.56
CA THR A 83 2.55 18.71 3.45
C THR A 83 1.58 19.72 2.88
N ALA A 84 0.30 19.38 2.79
CA ALA A 84 -0.76 20.29 2.34
C ALA A 84 -2.06 19.99 3.08
N ASN A 85 -2.84 21.05 3.30
CA ASN A 85 -4.16 20.97 3.91
C ASN A 85 -5.08 21.93 3.15
N THR A 86 -6.20 21.40 2.64
CA THR A 86 -7.20 22.17 1.89
C THR A 86 -8.48 22.42 2.70
N GLY A 87 -8.54 21.96 3.96
CA GLY A 87 -9.75 21.92 4.78
C GLY A 87 -10.74 20.82 4.39
N LYS A 88 -10.50 20.12 3.29
CA LYS A 88 -11.27 18.95 2.83
C LYS A 88 -10.40 17.72 2.61
N SER A 89 -9.14 17.92 2.30
CA SER A 89 -8.13 16.88 2.15
C SER A 89 -6.86 17.29 2.87
N VAL A 90 -6.19 16.29 3.42
CA VAL A 90 -4.89 16.43 4.09
C VAL A 90 -3.90 15.54 3.37
N ARG A 91 -2.84 16.14 2.85
CA ARG A 91 -1.72 15.42 2.24
C ARG A 91 -0.60 15.28 3.24
N VAL A 92 -0.06 14.08 3.37
CA VAL A 92 1.02 13.77 4.28
C VAL A 92 2.23 13.21 3.55
N ILE A 93 3.40 13.37 4.16
CA ILE A 93 4.61 12.65 3.80
C ILE A 93 4.98 11.71 4.95
N VAL A 94 5.12 10.43 4.63
CA VAL A 94 5.70 9.42 5.50
C VAL A 94 7.19 9.36 5.20
N ARG A 95 8.03 9.51 6.21
CA ARG A 95 9.50 9.51 6.08
C ARG A 95 10.11 8.48 7.03
N GLU A 96 10.96 7.63 6.49
CA GLU A 96 11.86 6.78 7.26
C GLU A 96 12.82 7.63 8.08
N THR A 97 12.80 7.48 9.41
CA THR A 97 13.71 8.19 10.32
C THR A 97 14.93 7.37 10.68
N GLN A 98 14.78 6.05 10.85
CA GLN A 98 15.88 5.16 11.22
C GLN A 98 15.76 3.81 10.55
N LYS A 99 16.63 3.54 9.56
CA LYS A 99 16.67 2.24 8.88
C LYS A 99 17.24 1.14 9.77
N SER A 100 16.43 0.13 10.06
CA SER A 100 16.87 -1.09 10.75
C SER A 100 17.87 -1.92 9.91
N PRO A 101 18.89 -2.55 10.53
CA PRO A 101 19.75 -3.53 9.86
C PRO A 101 18.98 -4.69 9.22
N ALA A 102 17.82 -5.06 9.79
CA ALA A 102 16.97 -6.14 9.28
C ALA A 102 16.41 -5.86 7.88
N MET A 103 16.34 -4.58 7.47
CA MET A 103 15.90 -4.23 6.12
C MET A 103 16.94 -4.51 5.03
N GLY A 104 18.23 -4.62 5.37
CA GLY A 104 19.29 -4.81 4.38
C GLY A 104 19.23 -3.81 3.22
N SER A 105 19.16 -4.32 1.98
CA SER A 105 19.04 -3.51 0.76
C SER A 105 17.59 -3.15 0.37
N ARG A 106 16.58 -3.60 1.12
CA ARG A 106 15.16 -3.31 0.83
C ARG A 106 14.88 -1.81 1.01
N LEU A 107 14.03 -1.28 0.12
CA LEU A 107 13.49 0.07 0.22
C LEU A 107 12.15 0.04 0.96
N SER A 108 11.92 1.07 1.79
CA SER A 108 10.67 1.22 2.53
C SER A 108 9.50 1.47 1.61
N PHE A 109 9.65 2.32 0.60
CA PHE A 109 8.55 2.66 -0.30
C PHE A 109 8.92 2.49 -1.77
N PRO A 110 7.96 2.14 -2.65
CA PRO A 110 8.18 2.13 -4.08
C PRO A 110 8.47 3.55 -4.59
N ARG A 111 9.11 3.65 -5.77
CA ARG A 111 9.30 4.95 -6.42
C ARG A 111 7.94 5.51 -6.81
N GLN A 112 7.58 6.65 -6.23
CA GLN A 112 6.46 7.44 -6.76
C GLN A 112 6.96 8.20 -7.98
N GLY A 113 6.18 8.17 -9.08
CA GLY A 113 6.45 9.02 -10.25
C GLY A 113 6.53 10.49 -9.83
N LYS A 114 7.14 11.36 -10.66
CA LYS A 114 7.38 12.79 -10.35
C LYS A 114 6.18 13.39 -9.62
N ILE A 115 6.30 13.54 -8.30
CA ILE A 115 5.23 14.03 -7.44
C ILE A 115 4.97 15.45 -7.93
N ALA A 116 3.77 15.69 -8.47
CA ALA A 116 3.37 17.02 -8.90
C ALA A 116 3.31 17.89 -7.65
N ILE A 117 4.40 18.60 -7.35
CA ILE A 117 4.42 19.66 -6.35
C ILE A 117 3.32 20.63 -6.78
N PRO A 118 2.29 20.88 -5.95
CA PRO A 118 1.22 21.78 -6.32
C PRO A 118 1.83 23.17 -6.56
N ARG A 119 2.00 23.53 -7.84
CA ARG A 119 2.50 24.84 -8.23
C ARG A 119 1.42 25.86 -7.90
N ALA A 120 1.60 26.59 -6.80
CA ALA A 120 0.68 27.61 -6.32
C ALA A 120 0.37 28.75 -7.33
N TYR A 121 1.08 28.82 -8.46
CA TYR A 121 0.95 29.88 -9.47
C TYR A 121 0.39 29.44 -10.82
N LEU A 122 0.02 28.16 -11.02
CA LEU A 122 -0.75 27.77 -12.21
C LEU A 122 -2.24 28.06 -11.98
N ARG A 123 -2.55 29.34 -11.74
CA ARG A 123 -3.92 29.83 -11.92
C ARG A 123 -4.13 30.05 -13.40
N ASP A 124 -4.99 29.19 -13.95
CA ASP A 124 -5.91 29.49 -15.04
C ASP A 124 -5.29 30.11 -16.31
N THR A 125 -4.75 29.26 -17.17
CA THR A 125 -4.74 29.53 -18.61
C THR A 125 -5.54 28.44 -19.32
N ARG A 126 -6.83 28.33 -18.97
CA ARG A 126 -7.86 27.90 -19.93
C ARG A 126 -8.28 29.11 -20.78
N LEU A 127 -7.33 29.68 -21.52
CA LEU A 127 -7.66 30.53 -22.66
C LEU A 127 -7.39 29.70 -23.92
N PHE A 128 -8.50 29.25 -24.49
CA PHE A 128 -8.62 28.70 -25.83
C PHE A 128 -7.66 29.41 -26.81
N ARG A 129 -6.75 28.64 -27.41
CA ARG A 129 -6.33 28.86 -28.78
C ARG A 129 -6.45 27.53 -29.51
N GLU A 130 -7.37 27.53 -30.47
CA GLU A 130 -7.60 26.48 -31.45
C GLU A 130 -6.30 26.17 -32.21
N GLU A 131 -5.96 24.88 -32.24
CA GLU A 131 -5.34 24.09 -33.31
C GLU A 131 -3.88 24.38 -33.75
N PRO A 132 -3.22 23.43 -34.46
CA PRO A 132 -3.13 21.98 -34.22
C PRO A 132 -1.67 21.48 -34.31
N ASP A 133 -1.48 20.16 -34.15
CA ASP A 133 -0.37 19.37 -34.67
C ASP A 133 0.91 19.27 -33.80
N LEU A 134 0.94 18.24 -32.94
CA LEU A 134 2.07 17.30 -32.83
C LEU A 134 1.52 15.95 -32.36
N LEU A 135 0.90 15.21 -33.30
CA LEU A 135 0.85 13.76 -33.26
C LEU A 135 2.29 13.26 -33.40
N LEU A 136 3.01 13.10 -32.29
CA LEU A 136 4.12 12.15 -32.24
C LEU A 136 3.50 10.80 -31.90
N GLY A 137 3.16 10.06 -32.95
CA GLY A 137 3.11 8.62 -32.87
C GLY A 137 4.50 8.12 -32.50
N ASP A 138 4.57 7.38 -31.41
CA ASP A 138 5.36 6.15 -31.37
C ASP A 138 4.33 5.04 -31.19
N GLU A 139 3.96 4.47 -32.33
CA GLU A 139 3.59 3.06 -32.44
C GLU A 139 4.88 2.23 -32.20
N GLU A 140 4.73 0.95 -31.82
CA GLU A 140 5.78 -0.05 -31.48
C GLU A 140 6.09 -0.12 -29.96
N ASP A 141 5.73 -1.14 -29.18
CA ASP A 141 5.24 -2.50 -29.44
C ASP A 141 4.36 -2.97 -28.27
N GLU A 142 3.18 -3.49 -28.59
CA GLU A 142 2.44 -4.43 -27.75
C GLU A 142 3.04 -5.84 -27.94
N GLU A 143 3.97 -6.26 -27.09
CA GLU A 143 4.19 -7.69 -26.84
C GLU A 143 3.51 -8.06 -25.53
N LEU A 144 2.21 -8.35 -25.64
CA LEU A 144 1.51 -9.18 -24.67
C LEU A 144 2.02 -10.61 -24.85
N ASP A 145 2.91 -11.03 -23.96
CA ASP A 145 3.35 -12.42 -23.84
C ASP A 145 2.15 -13.26 -23.37
N SER A 146 1.42 -13.83 -24.34
CA SER A 146 0.27 -14.72 -24.12
C SER A 146 0.54 -16.08 -24.77
N ASP A 147 1.47 -16.83 -24.18
CA ASP A 147 1.56 -18.28 -24.28
C ASP A 147 1.11 -18.81 -22.89
N GLU A 148 0.17 -19.73 -22.70
CA GLU A 148 -0.15 -20.94 -23.43
C GLU A 148 -1.55 -21.40 -22.93
N VAL A 149 -2.52 -21.57 -23.82
CA VAL A 149 -3.77 -22.27 -23.50
C VAL A 149 -3.52 -23.76 -23.70
N GLU A 150 -3.33 -24.51 -22.61
CA GLU A 150 -3.40 -25.97 -22.69
C GLU A 150 -4.83 -26.39 -23.04
N GLU A 151 -4.99 -26.80 -24.29
CA GLU A 151 -6.15 -27.48 -24.85
C GLU A 151 -6.28 -28.87 -24.20
N PHE A 152 -6.98 -28.94 -23.07
CA PHE A 152 -7.39 -30.25 -22.51
C PHE A 152 -8.61 -30.75 -23.28
N GLU A 153 -8.36 -31.58 -24.30
CA GLU A 153 -9.39 -32.32 -25.01
C GLU A 153 -10.25 -33.11 -24.02
N GLY A 154 -11.54 -32.74 -23.98
CA GLY A 154 -12.55 -33.49 -23.25
C GLY A 154 -12.69 -34.90 -23.83
N ARG A 155 -12.47 -35.91 -22.99
CA ARG A 155 -12.98 -37.26 -23.24
C ARG A 155 -14.24 -37.48 -22.43
N GLU A 156 -15.25 -37.92 -23.14
CA GLU A 156 -16.64 -38.06 -22.75
C GLU A 156 -16.83 -38.95 -21.51
N ILE A 157 -17.80 -38.53 -20.70
CA ILE A 157 -18.44 -39.33 -19.65
C ILE A 157 -19.36 -40.32 -20.38
N ASP A 158 -19.15 -41.62 -20.16
CA ASP A 158 -20.22 -42.60 -20.28
C ASP A 158 -20.41 -43.27 -18.91
N SER A 159 -21.65 -43.22 -18.45
CA SER A 159 -22.17 -43.76 -17.20
C SER A 159 -22.56 -45.24 -17.34
N ASP A 160 -22.73 -45.86 -16.17
CA ASP A 160 -23.47 -47.12 -15.90
C ASP A 160 -22.65 -48.42 -16.11
N GLU A 161 -22.61 -49.43 -15.24
CA GLU A 161 -23.38 -49.83 -14.05
C GLU A 161 -22.59 -50.93 -13.28
N ASP A 162 -22.71 -50.91 -11.96
CA ASP A 162 -22.73 -52.00 -10.95
C ASP A 162 -22.02 -53.37 -11.20
N ASP A 163 -21.06 -53.75 -10.34
CA ASP A 163 -21.11 -55.04 -9.64
C ASP A 163 -20.23 -55.05 -8.36
N THR A 164 -20.72 -55.82 -7.41
CA THR A 164 -20.53 -55.81 -5.96
C THR A 164 -19.28 -56.56 -5.45
N GLU A 165 -18.74 -56.14 -4.29
CA GLU A 165 -18.62 -57.06 -3.13
C GLU A 165 -18.30 -56.29 -1.83
N TYR A 166 -19.18 -56.52 -0.87
CA TYR A 166 -19.18 -56.02 0.50
C TYR A 166 -18.25 -56.91 1.34
N VAL A 167 -17.35 -56.32 2.14
CA VAL A 167 -16.81 -57.02 3.33
C VAL A 167 -17.00 -56.12 4.54
N ASP A 168 -18.09 -56.43 5.24
CA ASP A 168 -18.35 -56.14 6.64
C ASP A 168 -17.31 -56.87 7.50
N GLU A 169 -16.84 -56.27 8.60
CA GLU A 169 -17.16 -56.77 9.96
C GLU A 169 -16.48 -55.93 11.06
N THR A 170 -17.33 -55.16 11.76
CA THR A 170 -17.36 -54.90 13.23
C THR A 170 -16.27 -54.03 13.88
N THR A 171 -16.55 -52.82 14.41
CA THR A 171 -17.35 -52.41 15.58
C THR A 171 -16.95 -53.06 16.91
N GLY A 172 -16.47 -52.23 17.86
CA GLY A 172 -16.08 -52.62 19.21
C GLY A 172 -17.24 -52.96 20.15
N PRO A 173 -17.00 -52.96 21.48
CA PRO A 173 -17.80 -52.06 22.29
C PRO A 173 -17.02 -51.37 23.43
N VAL A 174 -17.61 -50.26 23.85
CA VAL A 174 -17.35 -49.46 25.05
C VAL A 174 -18.10 -50.10 26.22
N GLU A 175 -17.51 -50.20 27.41
CA GLU A 175 -18.28 -50.15 28.67
C GLU A 175 -17.48 -49.38 29.75
N GLU A 176 -18.18 -48.45 30.39
CA GLU A 176 -17.84 -47.74 31.62
C GLU A 176 -17.88 -48.71 32.81
N ASP A 177 -17.04 -48.52 33.84
CA ASP A 177 -17.53 -48.36 35.24
C ASP A 177 -16.40 -48.13 36.28
N GLU A 178 -16.75 -47.21 37.19
CA GLU A 178 -16.44 -47.05 38.63
C GLU A 178 -15.05 -47.27 39.28
N ALA A 179 -14.68 -46.23 40.06
CA ALA A 179 -14.23 -46.21 41.47
C ALA A 179 -13.07 -47.12 41.95
N ILE A 180 -12.01 -46.48 42.47
CA ILE A 180 -11.67 -46.29 43.91
C ILE A 180 -10.36 -45.49 43.99
#